data_AF-A0A849J0Q3-F1
#
_entry.id   AF-A0A849J0Q3-F1
#
_cell.length_a   1.000
_cell.length_b   1.000
_cell.length_c   1.000
_cell.angle_alpha   90.00
_cell.angle_beta   90.00
_cell.angle_gamma   90.00
#
_symmetry.space_group_name_H-M   'P 1'
#
loop_
_entity.id
_entity.type
_entity.pdbx_description
1 polymer ?
#
loop_
_entity_poly.entity_id
_entity_poly.type
_entity_poly.pdbx_seq_one_letter_code
_entity_poly.pdbx_strand_id
1 'polypeptide(L)' 'MDVEDLNLNLSPEDPAIGLRASLALHRLAERVEANHVASAREKGWSWQQIGDALGVTRQSVHTKYNKE' A
#
# COMPACT_ATOMS: atom_id res chain seq x y z
N MET A 1 12.27 5.90 12.50
CA MET A 1 12.49 4.45 12.35
C MET A 1 12.96 4.26 10.93
N ASP A 2 14.26 4.07 10.78
CA ASP A 2 14.90 3.89 9.47
C ASP A 2 14.50 2.54 8.90
N VAL A 3 14.36 2.46 7.58
CA VAL A 3 14.08 1.19 6.88
C VAL A 3 15.20 0.17 7.07
N GLU A 4 16.39 0.63 7.47
CA GLU A 4 17.55 -0.20 7.79
C GLU A 4 17.39 -0.93 9.14
N ASP A 5 16.65 -0.37 10.11
CA ASP A 5 16.36 -1.04 11.40
C ASP A 5 15.42 -2.24 11.25
N LEU A 6 14.57 -2.25 10.21
CA LEU A 6 13.70 -3.39 9.89
C LEU A 6 14.50 -4.61 9.40
N ASN A 7 15.73 -4.41 8.95
CA ASN A 7 16.57 -5.45 8.36
C ASN A 7 17.26 -6.34 9.41
N LEU A 8 17.25 -5.96 10.69
CA LEU A 8 18.06 -6.60 11.74
C LEU A 8 17.41 -7.81 12.44
N ASN A 9 16.16 -8.19 12.12
CA ASN A 9 15.49 -9.37 12.72
C ASN A 9 14.88 -10.34 11.70
N LEU A 10 15.16 -10.15 10.41
CA LEU A 10 14.73 -11.04 9.33
C LEU A 10 15.83 -12.07 9.06
N SER A 11 16.27 -12.80 10.09
CA SER A 11 17.19 -13.89 9.84
C SER A 11 16.57 -14.89 8.86
N PRO A 12 17.31 -15.38 7.85
CA PRO A 12 16.81 -16.37 6.88
C PRO A 12 16.41 -17.71 7.52
N GLU A 13 16.69 -17.90 8.80
CA GLU A 13 16.45 -19.14 9.56
C GLU A 13 15.00 -19.36 10.02
N ASP A 14 14.15 -18.32 10.06
CA ASP A 14 12.70 -18.49 10.25
C ASP A 14 11.88 -17.67 9.24
N PRO A 15 11.54 -18.25 8.07
CA PRO A 15 10.67 -17.63 7.08
C PRO A 15 9.33 -17.14 7.64
N ALA A 16 8.82 -17.71 8.73
CA ALA A 16 7.55 -17.28 9.32
C ALA A 16 7.63 -15.86 9.89
N ILE A 17 8.76 -15.48 10.50
CA ILE A 17 8.98 -14.11 10.99
C ILE A 17 9.02 -13.14 9.81
N GLY A 18 9.76 -13.50 8.75
CA GLY A 18 9.84 -12.69 7.53
C GLY A 18 8.50 -12.47 6.85
N LEU A 19 7.69 -13.53 6.72
CA LEU A 19 6.35 -13.43 6.14
C LEU A 19 5.39 -12.60 7.00
N ARG A 20 5.47 -12.70 8.33
CA ARG A 20 4.67 -11.85 9.23
C ARG A 20 5.05 -10.38 9.13
N ALA A 21 6.35 -10.07 9.07
CA ALA A 21 6.83 -8.71 8.88
C ALA A 21 6.39 -8.15 7.52
N SER A 22 6.55 -8.93 6.45
CA SER A 22 6.06 -8.58 5.11
C SER A 22 4.56 -8.31 5.09
N LEU A 23 3.76 -9.17 5.74
CA LEU A 23 2.32 -8.96 5.87
C LEU A 23 1.98 -7.68 6.65
N ALA A 24 2.71 -7.38 7.72
CA ALA A 24 2.52 -6.16 8.50
C ALA A 24 2.82 -4.91 7.66
N LEU A 25 3.92 -4.91 6.90
CA LEU A 25 4.27 -3.83 5.97
C LEU A 25 3.24 -3.68 4.86
N HIS A 26 2.77 -4.79 4.27
CA HIS A 26 1.73 -4.75 3.24
C HIS A 26 0.44 -4.11 3.79
N ARG A 27 -0.01 -4.50 4.98
CA ARG A 27 -1.20 -3.90 5.63
C ARG A 27 -1.02 -2.41 5.90
N LEU A 28 0.17 -1.99 6.32
CA LEU A 28 0.46 -0.58 6.54
C LEU A 28 0.42 0.19 5.21
N ALA A 29 1.05 -0.34 4.17
CA ALA A 29 1.04 0.26 2.83
C ALA A 29 -0.39 0.41 2.29
N GLU A 30 -1.21 -0.64 2.41
CA GLU A 30 -2.63 -0.61 2.00
C GLU A 30 -3.41 0.49 2.74
N ARG A 31 -3.19 0.68 4.05
CA ARG A 31 -3.85 1.74 4.82
C ARG A 31 -3.40 3.13 4.37
N VAL A 32 -2.10 3.32 4.14
CA VAL A 32 -1.54 4.58 3.67
C VAL A 32 -2.08 4.91 2.28
N GLU A 33 -2.11 3.93 1.37
CA GLU A 33 -2.65 4.08 0.02
C GLU A 33 -4.13 4.47 0.07
N ALA A 34 -4.96 3.75 0.83
CA ALA A 34 -6.39 4.03 0.99
C ALA A 34 -6.65 5.46 1.49
N ASN A 35 -5.90 5.93 2.49
CA ASN A 35 -6.03 7.29 3.02
C ASN A 35 -5.69 8.35 1.95
N HIS A 36 -4.64 8.14 1.16
CA HIS A 36 -4.25 9.07 0.11
C HIS A 36 -5.23 9.05 -1.07
N VAL A 37 -5.75 7.87 -1.44
CA VAL A 37 -6.80 7.74 -2.44
C VAL A 37 -8.05 8.50 -2.02
N ALA A 38 -8.51 8.34 -0.77
CA ALA A 38 -9.64 9.08 -0.24
C ALA A 38 -9.41 10.61 -0.28
N SER A 39 -8.25 11.07 0.20
CA SER A 39 -7.90 12.50 0.14
C SER A 39 -7.81 13.03 -1.30
N ALA A 40 -7.29 12.24 -2.24
CA ALA A 40 -7.24 12.62 -3.65
C ALA A 40 -8.65 12.75 -4.25
N ARG A 41 -9.55 11.82 -3.91
CA ARG A 41 -10.97 11.89 -4.30
C ARG A 41 -11.67 13.12 -3.73
N GLU A 42 -11.44 13.45 -2.47
CA GLU A 42 -11.95 14.69 -1.83
C GLU A 42 -11.43 15.95 -2.53
N LYS A 43 -10.18 15.93 -3.00
CA LYS A 43 -9.57 17.01 -3.79
C LYS A 43 -10.00 17.00 -5.27
N GLY A 44 -10.96 16.17 -5.65
CA GLY A 44 -11.53 16.12 -6.99
C GLY A 44 -10.67 15.40 -8.03
N TRP A 45 -9.63 14.66 -7.64
CA TRP A 45 -8.83 13.88 -8.59
C TRP A 45 -9.68 12.79 -9.23
N SER A 46 -9.56 12.62 -10.55
CA SER A 46 -10.17 11.50 -11.26
C SER A 46 -9.50 10.17 -10.90
N TRP A 47 -10.24 9.06 -11.06
CA TRP A 47 -9.68 7.71 -10.90
C TRP A 47 -8.49 7.43 -11.84
N GLN A 48 -8.43 8.10 -12.99
CA GLN A 48 -7.30 8.00 -13.90
C GLN A 48 -6.04 8.60 -13.27
N GLN A 49 -6.12 9.84 -12.76
CA GLN A 49 -4.99 10.51 -12.12
C GLN A 49 -4.46 9.74 -10.91
N ILE A 50 -5.35 9.11 -10.15
CA ILE A 50 -4.98 8.26 -9.02
C ILE A 50 -4.28 6.98 -9.51
N GLY A 51 -4.80 6.34 -10.57
CA GLY A 51 -4.16 5.18 -11.19
C GLY A 51 -2.76 5.52 -11.72
N ASP A 52 -2.63 6.63 -12.45
CA ASP A 52 -1.35 7.11 -12.99
C ASP A 52 -0.32 7.34 -11.87
N ALA A 53 -0.74 7.95 -10.75
CA ALA A 53 0.12 8.18 -9.60
C ALA A 53 0.56 6.89 -8.88
N LEU A 54 -0.29 5.85 -8.88
CA LEU A 54 -0.01 4.55 -8.28
C LEU A 54 0.66 3.56 -9.26
N GLY A 55 0.84 3.95 -10.53
CA GLY A 55 1.39 3.08 -11.56
C GLY A 55 0.46 1.91 -11.94
N VAL A 56 -0.84 2.05 -11.73
CA VAL A 56 -1.85 1.02 -12.03
C VAL A 56 -2.94 1.57 -12.95
N THR A 57 -3.72 0.68 -13.55
CA THR A 57 -4.82 1.13 -14.40
C THR A 57 -5.92 1.80 -13.57
N ARG A 58 -6.64 2.75 -14.18
CA ARG A 58 -7.86 3.34 -13.60
C ARG A 58 -8.81 2.28 -13.06
N GLN A 59 -9.00 1.17 -13.79
CA GLN A 59 -9.95 0.14 -13.39
C GLN A 59 -9.45 -0.64 -12.18
N SER A 60 -8.16 -0.92 -12.10
CA SER A 60 -7.54 -1.53 -10.91
C SER A 60 -7.81 -0.69 -9.66
N VAL A 61 -7.56 0.63 -9.74
CA VAL A 61 -7.81 1.55 -8.62
C VAL A 61 -9.30 1.67 -8.30
N HIS A 62 -10.14 1.79 -9.32
CA HIS A 62 -11.59 1.91 -9.13
C HIS A 62 -12.16 0.64 -8.49
N THR A 63 -11.81 -0.54 -8.97
CA THR A 63 -12.26 -1.80 -8.38
C THR A 63 -11.73 -2.01 -6.96
N LYS A 64 -10.51 -1.53 -6.66
CA LYS A 64 -9.91 -1.65 -5.31
C LYS A 64 -10.58 -0.72 -4.30
N TYR A 65 -10.86 0.52 -4.69
CA TYR A 65 -11.23 1.60 -3.76
C TYR A 65 -12.66 2.14 -3.91
N ASN A 66 -13.31 1.91 -5.05
CA ASN A 66 -14.70 2.29 -5.29
C ASN A 66 -15.62 1.06 -5.21
N LYS A 67 -15.62 0.42 -4.03
CA LYS A 67 -16.61 -0.59 -3.70
C LYS A 67 -17.72 0.09 -2.91
N GLU A 68 -18.85 0.31 -3.57
CA GLU A 68 -20.14 0.46 -2.89
C GLU A 68 -20.52 -0.85 -2.19
#